data_AF-A0A447RNW6-F1
#
_entry.id   AF-A0A447RNW6-F1
#
_cell.length_a   1.000
_cell.length_b   1.000
_cell.length_c   1.000
_cell.angle_alpha   90.00
_cell.angle_beta   90.00
_cell.angle_gamma   90.00
#
_symmetry.space_group_name_H-M   'P 1'
#
loop_
_entity.id
_entity.type
_entity.pdbx_description
1 polymer ?
#
loop_
_entity_poly.entity_id
_entity_poly.type
_entity_poly.pdbx_seq_one_letter_code
_entity_poly.pdbx_strand_id
1 'polypeptide(L)' 'MLDYRFPTALQMVLSVAMAEQMGERSTSAILAYGLEANPSFIRKLMVPLTRDGIIVSTLGRNGSIHLAVRRTRSPA' A
#
# COMPACT_ATOMS: atom_id res chain seq x y z
N MET A 1 6.49 -23.06 -9.64
CA MET A 1 5.64 -21.85 -9.65
C MET A 1 6.51 -20.70 -9.17
N LEU A 2 6.72 -19.66 -9.97
CA LEU A 2 7.46 -18.47 -9.55
C LEU A 2 6.69 -17.80 -8.41
N ASP A 3 7.36 -17.45 -7.31
CA ASP A 3 6.74 -16.75 -6.20
C ASP A 3 6.58 -15.26 -6.57
N TYR A 4 5.37 -14.87 -6.95
CA TYR A 4 5.05 -13.48 -7.31
C TYR A 4 4.82 -12.57 -6.10
N ARG A 5 4.92 -13.06 -4.86
CA ARG A 5 4.65 -12.25 -3.66
C ARG A 5 5.60 -11.08 -3.53
N PHE A 6 6.89 -11.30 -3.77
CA PHE A 6 7.89 -10.24 -3.70
C PHE A 6 7.63 -9.13 -4.73
N PRO A 7 7.53 -9.41 -6.05
CA PRO A 7 7.27 -8.35 -7.03
C PRO A 7 5.93 -7.65 -6.79
N THR A 8 4.86 -8.37 -6.41
CA THR A 8 3.58 -7.73 -6.09
C THR A 8 3.67 -6.85 -4.83
N ALA A 9 4.38 -7.29 -3.78
CA ALA A 9 4.60 -6.49 -2.58
C ALA A 9 5.36 -5.21 -2.89
N LEU A 10 6.43 -5.30 -3.71
CA LEU A 10 7.19 -4.14 -4.15
C LEU A 10 6.31 -3.16 -4.94
N GLN A 11 5.56 -3.65 -5.91
CA GLN A 11 4.65 -2.83 -6.71
C GLN A 11 3.60 -2.16 -5.82
N MET A 12 3.06 -2.87 -4.82
CA MET A 12 2.11 -2.32 -3.86
C MET A 12 2.72 -1.16 -3.04
N VAL A 13 3.95 -1.31 -2.56
CA VAL A 13 4.66 -0.24 -1.81
C VAL A 13 4.89 0.97 -2.71
N LEU A 14 5.28 0.78 -3.97
CA LEU A 14 5.45 1.87 -4.94
C LEU A 14 4.14 2.58 -5.25
N SER A 15 3.04 1.84 -5.43
CA SER A 15 1.71 2.42 -5.65
C SER A 15 1.24 3.26 -4.46
N VAL A 16 1.46 2.78 -3.24
CA VAL A 16 1.17 3.55 -2.01
C VAL A 16 2.01 4.83 -1.96
N ALA A 17 3.30 4.74 -2.28
CA ALA A 17 4.21 5.89 -2.32
C ALA A 17 3.73 6.95 -3.32
N MET A 18 3.36 6.53 -4.54
CA MET A 18 2.87 7.42 -5.59
C MET A 18 1.56 8.11 -5.20
N ALA A 19 0.59 7.35 -4.68
CA ALA A 19 -0.67 7.91 -4.21
C ALA A 19 -0.45 8.94 -3.11
N GLU A 20 0.47 8.68 -2.17
CA GLU A 20 0.83 9.63 -1.12
C GLU A 20 1.47 10.92 -1.68
N GLN A 21 2.30 10.81 -2.73
CA GLN A 21 2.86 11.98 -3.42
C GLN A 21 1.79 12.79 -4.16
N MET A 22 0.82 12.13 -4.78
CA MET A 22 -0.28 12.76 -5.52
C MET A 22 -1.41 13.26 -4.62
N GLY A 23 -1.37 12.95 -3.32
CA GLY A 23 -2.45 13.27 -2.38
C GLY A 23 -3.69 12.41 -2.57
N GLU A 24 -3.55 11.26 -3.24
CA GLU A 24 -4.62 10.32 -3.50
C GLU A 24 -4.77 9.29 -2.37
N ARG A 25 -5.99 8.78 -2.22
CA ARG A 25 -6.30 7.77 -1.22
C ARG A 25 -5.89 6.38 -1.71
N SER A 26 -5.16 5.63 -0.88
CA SER A 26 -4.81 4.24 -1.14
C SER A 26 -5.61 3.31 -0.24
N THR A 27 -6.39 2.38 -0.81
CA THR A 27 -7.08 1.33 -0.04
C THR A 27 -6.74 -0.03 -0.58
N SER A 28 -6.98 -1.11 0.18
CA SER A 28 -6.76 -2.47 -0.31
C SER A 28 -7.55 -2.78 -1.58
N ALA A 29 -8.73 -2.15 -1.77
CA ALA A 29 -9.55 -2.32 -2.97
C ALA A 29 -8.96 -1.58 -4.17
N ILE A 30 -8.50 -0.33 -3.98
CA ILE A 30 -7.84 0.47 -5.03
C ILE A 30 -6.54 -0.20 -5.47
N LEU A 31 -5.73 -0.68 -4.51
CA LEU A 31 -4.50 -1.41 -4.81
C LEU A 31 -4.79 -2.72 -5.54
N ALA A 32 -5.80 -3.48 -5.13
CA ALA A 32 -6.20 -4.70 -5.84
C ALA A 32 -6.62 -4.43 -7.28
N TYR A 33 -7.38 -3.36 -7.52
CA TYR A 33 -7.77 -2.94 -8.85
C TYR A 33 -6.56 -2.52 -9.69
N GLY A 34 -5.71 -1.62 -9.18
CA GLY A 34 -4.56 -1.10 -9.93
C GLY A 34 -3.43 -2.11 -10.14
N LEU A 35 -3.32 -3.13 -9.29
CA LEU A 35 -2.34 -4.21 -9.40
C LEU A 35 -2.91 -5.44 -10.14
N GLU A 36 -4.16 -5.38 -10.62
CA GLU A 36 -4.88 -6.49 -11.24
C GLU A 36 -4.82 -7.78 -10.40
N ALA A 37 -4.91 -7.61 -9.08
CA ALA A 37 -4.66 -8.65 -8.10
C ALA A 37 -5.90 -8.95 -7.26
N ASN A 38 -5.97 -10.18 -6.73
CA ASN A 38 -7.07 -10.56 -5.84
C ASN A 38 -7.03 -9.71 -4.54
N PRO A 39 -8.16 -9.11 -4.11
CA PRO A 39 -8.20 -8.30 -2.89
C PRO A 39 -7.77 -9.04 -1.60
N SER A 40 -8.03 -10.34 -1.51
CA SER A 40 -7.58 -11.17 -0.38
C SER A 40 -6.07 -11.42 -0.44
N PHE A 41 -5.49 -11.50 -1.64
CA PHE A 41 -4.05 -11.59 -1.80
C PHE A 41 -3.36 -10.29 -1.36
N ILE A 42 -3.88 -9.13 -1.78
CA ILE A 42 -3.40 -7.82 -1.32
C ILE A 42 -3.44 -7.73 0.20
N ARG A 43 -4.57 -8.08 0.84
CA ARG A 43 -4.68 -8.06 2.30
C ARG A 43 -3.69 -9.01 2.98
N LYS A 44 -3.40 -10.18 2.40
CA LYS A 44 -2.36 -11.10 2.90
C LYS A 44 -0.95 -10.49 2.78
N LEU A 45 -0.65 -9.76 1.71
CA LEU A 45 0.62 -9.05 1.55
C LEU A 45 0.74 -7.85 2.50
N MET A 46 -0.38 -7.19 2.81
CA MET A 46 -0.38 -6.09 3.79
C MET A 46 0.05 -6.55 5.18
N VAL A 47 -0.25 -7.80 5.60
CA VAL A 47 0.09 -8.30 6.94
C VAL A 47 1.60 -8.18 7.26
N PRO A 48 2.52 -8.78 6.48
CA PRO A 48 3.96 -8.63 6.73
C PRO A 48 4.42 -7.18 6.53
N LEU A 49 3.90 -6.46 5.53
CA LEU A 49 4.33 -5.07 5.26
C LEU A 49 3.94 -4.10 6.38
N THR A 50 2.79 -4.30 7.02
CA THR A 50 2.40 -3.53 8.21
C THR A 50 3.22 -3.96 9.43
N ARG A 51 3.41 -5.27 9.62
CA ARG A 51 4.21 -5.81 10.74
C ARG A 51 5.65 -5.28 10.72
N ASP A 52 6.25 -5.21 9.54
CA ASP A 52 7.63 -4.78 9.35
C ASP A 52 7.76 -3.25 9.27
N GLY A 53 6.65 -2.52 9.46
CA GLY A 53 6.65 -1.06 9.47
C GLY A 53 7.04 -0.46 8.12
N ILE A 54 6.64 -1.08 7.02
CA ILE A 54 6.82 -0.54 5.66
C ILE A 54 5.62 0.32 5.29
N ILE A 55 4.41 -0.15 5.61
CA ILE A 55 3.16 0.57 5.42
C ILE A 55 2.40 0.69 6.74
N VAL A 56 1.49 1.65 6.81
CA VAL A 56 0.50 1.77 7.88
C VAL A 56 -0.89 1.91 7.26
N SER A 57 -1.90 1.30 7.88
CA SER A 57 -3.29 1.41 7.43
C SER A 57 -4.17 1.99 8.52
N THR A 58 -4.95 3.01 8.19
CA THR A 58 -6.01 3.52 9.06
C THR A 58 -7.33 2.80 8.80
N LEU A 59 -8.07 2.49 9.85
CA LEU A 59 -9.38 1.83 9.76
C LEU A 59 -10.51 2.87 9.69
N GLY A 60 -11.68 2.45 9.21
CA GLY A 60 -12.90 3.25 9.16
C GLY A 60 -13.24 3.82 7.77
N ARG A 61 -14.29 4.65 7.72
CA ARG A 61 -14.86 5.19 6.45
C ARG A 61 -13.83 5.95 5.60
N ASN A 62 -12.90 6.64 6.26
CA ASN A 62 -11.81 7.39 5.63
C ASN A 62 -10.45 6.68 5.73
N GLY A 63 -10.45 5.38 6.01
CA GLY A 63 -9.23 4.58 6.11
C GLY A 63 -8.40 4.60 4.84
N SER A 64 -7.08 4.69 4.98
CA SER A 64 -6.12 4.73 3.88
C SER A 64 -4.82 4.05 4.29
N ILE A 65 -4.05 3.62 3.29
CA ILE A 65 -2.73 3.02 3.43
C ILE A 65 -1.70 4.10 3.11
N HIS A 66 -0.66 4.20 3.92
CA HIS A 66 0.43 5.17 3.78
C HIS A 66 1.78 4.48 3.99
N LEU A 67 2.88 5.11 3.55
CA LEU A 67 4.20 4.66 3.94
C LEU A 67 4.41 4.93 5.43
N ALA A 68 5.03 3.98 6.13
CA ALA A 68 5.33 4.15 7.55
C ALA A 68 6.45 5.18 7.79
N VAL A 69 7.46 5.20 6.91
CA VAL A 69 8.48 6.26 6.87
C VAL A 69 7.95 7.42 6.04
N ARG A 70 7.42 8.42 6.73
CA ARG A 70 7.01 9.68 6.12
C ARG A 70 8.24 10.44 5.63
N ARG A 71 8.40 10.61 4.31
CA ARG A 71 9.25 11.70 3.80
C ARG A 71 8.55 13.00 4.16
N THR A 72 9.22 13.85 4.94
CA THR A 72 8.77 15.19 5.29
C THR A 72 8.31 15.91 4.02
N ARG A 73 7.01 16.19 3.91
CA ARG A 73 6.53 17.20 2.97
C ARG A 73 7.16 18.52 3.42
N SER A 74 7.96 19.14 2.56
CA SER A 74 8.28 20.56 2.69
C SER A 74 6.95 21.32 2.66
N PRO A 75 6.67 22.21 3.61
CA PRO A 75 5.51 23.09 3.49
C PRO A 75 5.75 24.01 2.29
N ALA A 76 4.78 24.04 1.38
CA ALA A 76 4.60 25.13 0.43
C ALA A 76 3.69 26.17 1.08
#